data_AF-A0A7Y2E6U6-F1
#
_entry.id   AF-A0A7Y2E6U6-F1
#
_cell.length_a   1.000
_cell.length_b   1.000
_cell.length_c   1.000
_cell.angle_alpha   90.00
_cell.angle_beta   90.00
_cell.angle_gamma   90.00
#
_symmetry.space_group_name_H-M   'P 1'
#
loop_
_entity.id
_entity.type
_entity.pdbx_description
1 polymer ?
#
loop_
_entity_poly.entity_id
_entity_poly.type
_entity_poly.pdbx_seq_one_letter_code
_entity_poly.pdbx_strand_id
1 'polypeptide(L)'
;GFSPADLTPEWAVATRDSLTREWIQGNVGGWVNVDERRELTSDNIDFLDRFAYETRGLWHMVGEDAAGSMLEYGMGGPFVNYAFYDQETGRVYMIDGMVFAPNYDKREFLRQMEVIAHTFRTRTSSTQVDEAGSVQAGM
;
A
#
# COMPACT_ATOMS: atom_id res chain seq x y z
N GLY A 1 -2.19 1.62 -22.44
CA GLY A 1 -2.32 0.82 -21.21
C GLY A 1 -1.13 1.10 -20.32
N PHE A 2 -1.24 0.85 -19.02
CA PHE A 2 -0.13 1.04 -18.07
C PHE A 2 1.08 0.20 -18.47
N SER A 3 2.26 0.81 -18.52
CA SER A 3 3.54 0.16 -18.82
C SER A 3 4.42 0.07 -17.57
N PRO A 4 5.36 -0.88 -17.48
CA PRO A 4 6.28 -0.95 -16.36
C PRO A 4 7.09 0.33 -16.11
N ALA A 5 7.32 1.13 -17.15
CA ALA A 5 8.03 2.41 -17.04
C ALA A 5 7.21 3.50 -16.35
N ASP A 6 5.88 3.35 -16.29
CA ASP A 6 4.99 4.27 -15.59
C ASP A 6 4.99 4.04 -14.06
N LEU A 7 5.55 2.91 -13.60
CA LEU A 7 5.71 2.61 -12.18
C LEU A 7 6.93 3.38 -11.63
N THR A 8 6.67 4.46 -10.92
CA THR A 8 7.69 5.29 -10.22
C THR A 8 7.27 5.53 -8.76
N PRO A 9 8.19 5.99 -7.88
CA PRO A 9 7.85 6.41 -6.52
C PRO A 9 6.72 7.45 -6.49
N GLU A 10 6.81 8.45 -7.37
CA GLU A 10 5.83 9.54 -7.45
C GLU A 10 4.47 9.03 -7.89
N TRP A 11 4.45 8.09 -8.85
CA TRP A 11 3.21 7.44 -9.28
C TRP A 11 2.59 6.64 -8.14
N ALA A 12 3.39 5.90 -7.37
CA ALA A 12 2.89 5.09 -6.24
C ALA A 12 2.23 5.97 -5.17
N VAL A 13 2.89 7.08 -4.80
CA VAL A 13 2.36 8.04 -3.81
C VAL A 13 1.09 8.72 -4.34
N ALA A 14 1.14 9.29 -5.55
CA ALA A 14 0.00 10.01 -6.13
C ALA A 14 -1.21 9.10 -6.34
N THR A 15 -0.98 7.85 -6.76
CA THR A 15 -2.05 6.86 -6.93
C THR A 15 -2.62 6.44 -5.59
N ARG A 16 -1.79 6.25 -4.57
CA ARG A 16 -2.24 5.96 -3.21
C ARG A 16 -3.16 7.06 -2.70
N ASP A 17 -2.74 8.33 -2.76
CA ASP A 17 -3.53 9.45 -2.25
C ASP A 17 -4.85 9.62 -3.02
N SER A 18 -4.84 9.41 -4.33
CA SER A 18 -6.06 9.39 -5.15
C SER A 18 -7.04 8.30 -4.67
N LEU A 19 -6.55 7.07 -4.48
CA LEU A 19 -7.36 5.94 -4.05
C LEU A 19 -7.86 6.12 -2.61
N THR A 20 -7.02 6.60 -1.69
CA THR A 20 -7.44 6.82 -0.30
C THR A 20 -8.39 8.00 -0.18
N ARG A 21 -8.24 9.02 -1.04
CA ARG A 21 -9.23 10.10 -1.17
C ARG A 21 -10.59 9.62 -1.63
N GLU A 22 -10.65 8.63 -2.52
CA GLU A 22 -11.92 8.10 -3.02
C GLU A 22 -12.54 7.09 -2.03
N TRP A 23 -11.73 6.15 -1.52
CA TRP A 23 -12.25 4.94 -0.87
C TRP A 23 -12.10 4.90 0.65
N ILE A 24 -11.26 5.74 1.25
CA ILE A 24 -11.01 5.73 2.71
C ILE A 24 -11.56 7.00 3.35
N GLN A 25 -12.85 6.96 3.67
CA GLN A 25 -13.59 8.09 4.24
C GLN A 25 -13.74 8.00 5.76
N GLY A 26 -13.70 9.16 6.43
CA GLY A 26 -14.06 9.28 7.84
C GLY A 26 -15.57 9.27 8.08
N ASN A 27 -16.00 8.83 9.26
CA ASN A 27 -17.43 8.79 9.64
C ASN A 27 -18.13 10.17 9.61
N VAL A 28 -17.36 11.24 9.73
CA VAL A 28 -17.84 12.64 9.69
C VAL A 28 -17.42 13.36 8.40
N GLY A 29 -17.06 12.59 7.37
CA GLY A 29 -16.45 13.09 6.15
C GLY A 29 -14.92 13.20 6.25
N GLY A 30 -14.32 13.69 5.17
CA GLY A 30 -12.88 13.74 4.99
C GLY A 30 -12.27 12.40 4.58
N TRP A 31 -11.01 12.45 4.17
CA TRP A 31 -10.28 11.32 3.62
C TRP A 31 -8.88 11.18 4.19
N VAL A 32 -8.26 10.03 3.94
CA VAL A 32 -6.85 9.78 4.27
C VAL A 32 -5.93 10.39 3.22
N ASN A 33 -4.92 11.13 3.67
CA ASN A 33 -3.84 11.68 2.85
C ASN A 33 -2.48 11.33 3.45
N VAL A 34 -1.40 11.36 2.64
CA VAL A 34 -0.03 11.37 3.18
C VAL A 34 0.23 12.67 3.96
N ASP A 35 0.85 12.54 5.14
CA ASP A 35 1.31 13.68 5.93
C ASP A 35 2.68 14.15 5.42
N GLU A 36 2.68 15.06 4.44
CA GLU A 36 3.89 15.62 3.81
C GLU A 36 4.77 16.44 4.77
N ARG A 37 4.29 16.75 5.98
CA ARG A 37 5.09 17.43 7.02
C ARG A 37 6.10 16.48 7.68
N ARG A 38 6.04 15.19 7.32
CA ARG A 38 6.82 14.10 7.89
C ARG A 38 7.60 13.42 6.77
N GLU A 39 8.68 12.74 7.16
CA GLU A 39 9.50 12.02 6.20
C GLU A 39 8.69 10.89 5.54
N LEU A 40 8.80 10.83 4.23
CA LEU A 40 8.25 9.80 3.36
C LEU A 40 9.45 9.09 2.73
N THR A 41 9.57 7.79 2.94
CA THR A 41 10.60 6.98 2.31
C THR A 41 9.98 6.18 1.17
N SER A 42 10.71 6.05 0.07
CA SER A 42 10.34 5.17 -1.03
C SER A 42 11.57 4.44 -1.51
N ASP A 43 11.60 3.14 -1.26
CA ASP A 43 12.76 2.29 -1.53
C ASP A 43 12.43 1.26 -2.63
N ASN A 44 13.46 0.95 -3.43
CA ASN A 44 13.40 -0.17 -4.38
C ASN A 44 13.64 -1.46 -3.64
N ILE A 45 12.71 -2.41 -3.74
CA ILE A 45 12.84 -3.71 -3.10
C ILE A 45 12.56 -4.85 -4.08
N ASP A 46 13.03 -6.04 -3.73
CA ASP A 46 12.48 -7.29 -4.24
C ASP A 46 11.30 -7.69 -3.35
N PHE A 47 10.08 -7.57 -3.88
CA PHE A 47 8.85 -7.93 -3.18
C PHE A 47 8.22 -9.14 -3.85
N LEU A 48 8.34 -10.31 -3.21
CA LEU A 48 7.81 -11.57 -3.73
C LEU A 48 8.32 -11.83 -5.17
N ASP A 49 9.65 -11.82 -5.32
CA ASP A 49 10.41 -12.09 -6.55
C ASP A 49 10.13 -11.08 -7.69
N ARG A 50 9.74 -9.86 -7.33
CA ARG A 50 9.38 -8.79 -8.27
C ARG A 50 9.98 -7.47 -7.83
N PHE A 51 10.40 -6.67 -8.80
CA PHE A 51 10.75 -5.28 -8.55
C PHE A 51 9.51 -4.52 -8.06
N ALA A 52 9.65 -3.85 -6.91
CA ALA A 52 8.60 -3.05 -6.31
C ALA A 52 9.17 -1.77 -5.70
N TYR A 53 8.29 -0.77 -5.56
CA TYR A 53 8.51 0.34 -4.64
C TYR A 53 7.80 0.05 -3.32
N GLU A 54 8.55 0.10 -2.23
CA GLU A 54 7.99 0.17 -0.88
C GLU A 54 7.98 1.63 -0.44
N THR A 55 6.78 2.20 -0.22
CA THR A 55 6.63 3.53 0.35
C THR A 55 6.19 3.43 1.80
N ARG A 56 6.90 4.10 2.70
CA ARG A 56 6.53 4.21 4.13
C ARG A 56 6.42 5.67 4.52
N GLY A 57 5.45 5.96 5.37
CA GLY A 57 5.24 7.32 5.86
C GLY A 57 4.16 7.39 6.92
N LEU A 58 3.76 8.62 7.21
CA LEU A 58 2.62 8.90 8.05
C LEU A 58 1.45 9.36 7.18
N TRP A 59 0.25 9.00 7.61
CA TRP A 59 -1.00 9.47 7.04
C TRP A 59 -1.78 10.24 8.09
N HIS A 60 -2.64 11.15 7.63
CA HIS A 60 -3.56 11.91 8.45
C HIS A 60 -4.93 12.06 7.77
N MET A 61 -5.98 12.24 8.57
CA MET A 61 -7.30 12.57 8.07
C MET A 61 -7.40 14.06 7.79
N VAL A 62 -7.90 14.37 6.61
CA VAL A 62 -8.09 15.73 6.12
C VAL A 62 -9.49 15.90 5.56
N GLY A 63 -9.96 17.14 5.48
CA GLY A 63 -11.23 17.51 4.86
C GLY A 63 -11.13 18.86 4.18
N GLU A 64 -12.26 19.37 3.72
CA GLU A 64 -12.39 20.69 3.10
C GLU A 64 -13.46 21.50 3.85
N ASP A 65 -13.17 22.78 4.10
CA ASP A 65 -14.17 23.73 4.59
C ASP A 65 -15.06 24.25 3.45
N ALA A 66 -16.06 25.07 3.79
CA ALA A 66 -16.99 25.64 2.80
C ALA A 66 -16.31 26.54 1.75
N ALA A 67 -15.09 27.01 2.01
CA ALA A 67 -14.28 27.80 1.08
C ALA A 67 -13.30 26.93 0.26
N GLY A 68 -13.31 25.61 0.47
CA GLY A 68 -12.39 24.67 -0.18
C GLY A 68 -10.99 24.63 0.45
N SER A 69 -10.82 25.21 1.64
CA SER A 69 -9.54 25.16 2.36
C SER A 69 -9.39 23.82 3.08
N MET A 70 -8.17 23.30 3.11
CA MET A 70 -7.87 22.01 3.73
C MET A 70 -7.95 22.10 5.26
N LEU A 71 -8.69 21.18 5.87
CA LEU A 71 -8.84 21.03 7.32
C LEU A 71 -8.17 19.75 7.79
N GLU A 72 -7.51 19.82 8.94
CA GLU A 72 -6.85 18.70 9.60
C GLU A 72 -7.75 18.14 10.70
N TYR A 73 -8.03 16.83 10.68
CA TYR A 73 -8.93 16.19 11.67
C TYR A 73 -8.19 15.51 12.84
N GLY A 74 -6.86 15.63 12.92
CA GLY A 74 -6.06 15.16 14.05
C GLY A 74 -5.98 13.63 14.20
N MET A 75 -6.54 12.86 13.27
CA MET A 75 -6.40 11.40 13.20
C MET A 75 -5.29 11.04 12.23
N GLY A 76 -4.53 9.98 12.53
CA GLY A 76 -3.44 9.54 11.68
C GLY A 76 -2.65 8.36 12.23
N GLY A 77 -1.64 7.93 11.48
CA GLY A 77 -0.76 6.84 11.86
C GLY A 77 0.24 6.47 10.77
N PRO A 78 1.01 5.40 10.97
CA PRO A 78 1.94 4.93 9.95
C PRO A 78 1.21 4.15 8.86
N PHE A 79 1.80 4.15 7.67
CA PHE A 79 1.45 3.25 6.58
C PHE A 79 2.69 2.63 5.94
N VAL A 80 2.46 1.53 5.24
CA VAL A 80 3.37 0.88 4.30
C VAL A 80 2.58 0.58 3.02
N ASN A 81 3.18 0.83 1.87
CA ASN A 81 2.58 0.62 0.56
C ASN A 81 3.57 -0.13 -0.33
N TYR A 82 3.09 -1.17 -1.03
CA TYR A 82 3.87 -1.91 -2.02
C TYR A 82 3.24 -1.72 -3.40
N ALA A 83 3.99 -1.12 -4.32
CA ALA A 83 3.56 -0.93 -5.70
C ALA A 83 4.48 -1.71 -6.66
N PHE A 84 3.91 -2.64 -7.44
CA PHE A 84 4.68 -3.49 -8.35
C PHE A 84 3.90 -3.84 -9.62
N TYR A 85 4.64 -4.09 -10.70
CA TYR A 85 4.09 -4.58 -11.95
C TYR A 85 4.34 -6.08 -12.08
N ASP A 86 3.27 -6.85 -12.22
CA ASP A 86 3.30 -8.29 -12.40
C ASP A 86 3.32 -8.63 -13.90
N GLN A 87 4.50 -8.99 -14.40
CA GLN A 87 4.71 -9.24 -15.83
C GLN A 87 3.89 -10.42 -16.36
N GLU A 88 3.71 -11.48 -15.56
CA GLU A 88 2.97 -12.67 -15.96
C GLU A 88 1.50 -12.37 -16.26
N THR A 89 0.87 -11.52 -15.43
CA THR A 89 -0.54 -11.16 -15.61
C THR A 89 -0.75 -9.85 -16.37
N GLY A 90 0.32 -9.07 -16.59
CA GLY A 90 0.27 -7.75 -17.21
C GLY A 90 -0.47 -6.71 -16.36
N ARG A 91 -0.41 -6.84 -15.03
CA ARG A 91 -1.18 -6.01 -14.08
C ARG A 91 -0.28 -5.22 -13.16
N VAL A 92 -0.74 -4.04 -12.76
CA VAL A 92 -0.16 -3.30 -11.64
C VAL A 92 -0.93 -3.64 -10.37
N TYR A 93 -0.21 -3.84 -9.28
CA TYR A 93 -0.75 -4.08 -7.96
C TYR A 93 -0.24 -3.01 -7.00
N MET A 94 -1.15 -2.57 -6.13
CA MET A 94 -0.84 -1.72 -4.99
C MET A 94 -1.43 -2.37 -3.74
N ILE A 95 -0.59 -2.69 -2.76
CA ILE A 95 -1.00 -3.25 -1.48
C ILE A 95 -0.75 -2.17 -0.42
N ASP A 96 -1.81 -1.57 0.10
CA ASP A 96 -1.75 -0.52 1.11
C ASP A 96 -2.11 -1.04 2.50
N GLY A 97 -1.22 -0.85 3.46
CA GLY A 97 -1.44 -1.16 4.87
C GLY A 97 -1.27 0.08 5.73
N MET A 98 -2.34 0.54 6.37
CA MET A 98 -2.32 1.72 7.24
C MET A 98 -2.90 1.39 8.62
N VAL A 99 -2.36 2.01 9.68
CA VAL A 99 -2.79 1.75 11.07
C VAL A 99 -3.35 2.99 11.73
N PHE A 100 -4.61 2.93 12.16
CA PHE A 100 -5.19 3.85 13.13
C PHE A 100 -5.35 3.16 14.49
N ALA A 101 -4.48 3.47 15.44
CA ALA A 101 -4.55 2.92 16.79
C ALA A 101 -4.09 3.97 17.82
N PRO A 102 -4.94 4.94 18.19
CA PRO A 102 -4.59 5.90 19.24
C PRO A 102 -4.35 5.18 20.58
N ASN A 103 -3.36 5.64 21.34
CA ASN A 103 -2.94 5.08 22.64
C ASN A 103 -2.26 3.70 22.61
N TYR A 104 -1.94 3.15 21.43
CA TYR A 104 -1.21 1.89 21.31
C TYR A 104 0.14 2.10 20.61
N ASP A 105 1.09 1.18 20.85
CA ASP A 105 2.27 1.06 20.01
C ASP A 105 1.84 0.53 18.62
N LYS A 106 1.98 1.40 17.62
CA LYS A 106 1.50 1.13 16.26
C LYS A 106 2.46 0.23 15.46
N ARG A 107 3.69 0.03 15.92
CA ARG A 107 4.73 -0.69 15.18
C ARG A 107 4.35 -2.16 14.95
N GLU A 108 3.83 -2.82 15.97
CA GLU A 108 3.45 -4.23 15.85
C GLU A 108 2.25 -4.42 14.92
N PHE A 109 1.30 -3.48 14.92
CA PHE A 109 0.17 -3.51 13.97
C PHE A 109 0.65 -3.29 12.54
N LEU A 110 1.59 -2.37 12.32
CA LEU A 110 2.15 -2.15 10.98
C LEU A 110 2.90 -3.40 10.50
N ARG A 111 3.70 -4.03 11.37
CA ARG A 111 4.36 -5.30 11.07
C ARG A 111 3.38 -6.41 10.69
N GLN A 112 2.21 -6.46 11.32
CA GLN A 112 1.16 -7.41 10.92
C GLN A 112 0.64 -7.12 9.51
N MET A 113 0.47 -5.84 9.13
CA MET A 113 0.09 -5.47 7.76
C MET A 113 1.15 -5.90 6.75
N GLU A 114 2.43 -5.71 7.07
CA GLU A 114 3.55 -6.19 6.23
C GLU A 114 3.51 -7.72 6.05
N VAL A 115 3.28 -8.47 7.12
CA VAL A 115 3.15 -9.94 7.05
C VAL A 115 1.98 -10.34 6.15
N ILE A 116 0.82 -9.69 6.28
CA ILE A 116 -0.34 -9.96 5.41
C ILE A 116 0.01 -9.67 3.95
N ALA A 117 0.66 -8.53 3.66
CA ALA A 117 1.09 -8.18 2.31
C ALA A 117 2.03 -9.23 1.71
N HIS A 118 2.97 -9.77 2.50
CA HIS A 118 3.91 -10.81 2.07
C HIS A 118 3.27 -12.21 1.87
N THR A 119 1.99 -12.38 2.20
CA THR A 119 1.24 -13.60 1.84
C THR A 119 0.52 -13.49 0.50
N PHE A 120 0.59 -12.34 -0.17
CA PHE A 120 -0.07 -12.10 -1.46
C PHE A 120 0.41 -13.09 -2.52
N ARG A 121 -0.54 -13.63 -3.31
CA ARG A 121 -0.28 -14.51 -4.45
C ARG A 121 -1.21 -14.18 -5.60
N THR A 122 -0.69 -14.18 -6.82
CA THR A 122 -1.51 -14.17 -8.04
C THR A 122 -2.00 -15.59 -8.33
N ARG A 123 -3.08 -15.73 -9.12
CA ARG A 123 -3.60 -17.05 -9.53
C ARG A 123 -2.53 -17.88 -10.26
N THR A 124 -1.70 -17.23 -11.08
CA THR A 124 -0.62 -17.89 -11.81
C THR A 124 0.44 -18.44 -10.85
N SER A 125 0.83 -17.66 -9.83
CA SER A 125 1.79 -18.09 -8.81
C SER A 125 1.27 -19.22 -7.90
N SER A 126 -0.04 -19.28 -7.61
CA SER A 126 -0.60 -20.36 -6.79
C SER A 126 -0.53 -21.72 -7.48
N THR A 127 -0.78 -21.78 -8.80
CA THR A 127 -0.74 -23.03 -9.55
C THR A 127 0.67 -23.62 -9.63
N GLN A 128 1.70 -22.78 -9.80
CA GLN A 128 3.10 -23.25 -9.85
C GLN A 128 3.57 -23.88 -8.54
N VAL A 129 3.14 -23.35 -7.39
CA VAL A 129 3.48 -23.90 -6.07
C VAL A 129 2.76 -25.23 -5.82
N ASP A 130 1.49 -25.34 -6.21
CA ASP A 130 0.73 -26.59 -6.09
C ASP A 130 1.33 -27.69 -6.98
N GLU A 131 1.74 -27.35 -8.20
CA GLU A 131 2.44 -28.28 -9.10
C GLU A 131 3.81 -28.69 -8.53
N ALA A 132 4.63 -27.75 -8.07
CA ALA A 132 5.94 -28.05 -7.47
C ALA A 132 5.83 -28.91 -6.18
N GLY A 133 4.83 -28.66 -5.35
CA GLY A 133 4.56 -29.45 -4.15
C GLY A 133 4.06 -30.87 -4.45
N SER A 134 3.30 -31.05 -5.53
CA SER A 134 2.83 -32.37 -5.97
C SER A 134 3.94 -33.27 -6.51
N VAL A 135 4.98 -32.68 -7.13
CA VAL A 135 6.14 -33.43 -7.68
C VAL A 135 7.04 -33.97 -6.57
N GLN A 136 7.21 -33.23 -5.46
CA GLN A 136 8.03 -33.68 -4.32
C GLN A 136 7.35 -34.71 -3.42
N ALA A 137 6.02 -34.81 -3.42
CA ALA A 137 5.28 -35.80 -2.64
C ALA A 137 5.20 -37.19 -3.31
N GLY A 138 5.70 -37.32 -4.54
CA GLY A 138 5.67 -38.55 -5.35
C GLY A 138 7.00 -39.31 -5.47
N MET A 139 8.03 -38.93 -4.71
CA MET A 139 9.33 -39.63 -4.62
C MET A 139 9.54 -40.22 -3.24
#